data_AF-A0A955KPA0-F1
#
_entry.id   AF-A0A955KPA0-F1
#
_cell.length_a   1.000
_cell.length_b   1.000
_cell.length_c   1.000
_cell.angle_alpha   90.00
_cell.angle_beta   90.00
_cell.angle_gamma   90.00
#
_symmetry.space_group_name_H-M   'P 1'
#
loop_
_entity.id
_entity.type
_entity.pdbx_description
1 polymer ?
#
loop_
_entity_poly.entity_id
_entity_poly.type
_entity_poly.pdbx_seq_one_letter_code
_entity_poly.pdbx_strand_id
1 'polypeptide(L)'
;AYEYLIGQFAAGSGKKAGEFYTPQTISTILSRIVTLDSQEPATGKKKKLNCVLDFACGSGSLLLNVRHQMGPHGIGMIYGQEKNITTYNLARMNMLLHGVKDSEFEIYHGDSLTNDWDRLSEMNPAKKLKCDAVVANPPFSYRWEPTEALGEDFRFKGYGLAPKSAADFAFLLHGFHFLGDEGTMAIILPHC
;
A
#
# COMPACT_ATOMS: atom_id res chain seq x y z
N ALA A 1 -21.24 7.02 3.95
CA ALA A 1 -22.17 5.95 4.40
C ALA A 1 -21.55 4.56 4.28
N TYR A 2 -20.96 4.18 3.13
CA TYR A 2 -20.32 2.87 2.94
C TYR A 2 -19.02 2.67 3.76
N GLU A 3 -18.10 3.64 3.79
CA GLU A 3 -16.90 3.54 4.64
C GLU A 3 -17.22 3.44 6.14
N TYR A 4 -18.31 4.09 6.59
CA TYR A 4 -18.80 3.97 7.96
C TYR A 4 -19.26 2.54 8.27
N LEU A 5 -19.94 1.88 7.32
CA LEU A 5 -20.36 0.49 7.46
C LEU A 5 -19.14 -0.46 7.48
N ILE A 6 -18.13 -0.23 6.65
CA ILE A 6 -16.85 -0.98 6.69
C ILE A 6 -16.16 -0.80 8.04
N GLY A 7 -16.09 0.43 8.55
CA GLY A 7 -15.54 0.71 9.88
C GLY A 7 -16.28 -0.04 10.99
N GLN A 8 -17.61 -0.15 10.91
CA GLN A 8 -18.42 -0.91 11.85
C GLN A 8 -18.20 -2.44 11.74
N PHE A 9 -18.06 -2.98 10.53
CA PHE A 9 -17.72 -4.39 10.32
C PHE A 9 -16.32 -4.73 10.83
N ALA A 10 -15.34 -3.84 10.62
CA ALA A 10 -13.98 -4.00 11.14
C ALA A 10 -13.98 -3.98 12.69
N ALA A 11 -14.69 -3.04 13.30
CA ALA A 11 -14.82 -2.94 14.76
C ALA A 11 -15.52 -4.16 15.40
N GLY A 12 -16.46 -4.78 14.69
CA GLY A 12 -17.18 -5.98 15.15
C GLY A 12 -16.40 -7.30 15.05
N SER A 13 -15.29 -7.34 14.30
CA SER A 13 -14.58 -8.59 13.97
C SER A 13 -13.54 -9.07 15.02
N GLY A 14 -13.29 -8.28 16.08
CA GLY A 14 -12.36 -8.64 17.16
C GLY A 14 -10.87 -8.65 16.78
N LYS A 15 -10.52 -8.40 15.52
CA LYS A 15 -9.13 -8.20 15.06
C LYS A 15 -8.73 -6.74 15.27
N LYS A 16 -7.44 -6.48 15.56
CA LYS A 16 -6.94 -5.11 15.76
C LYS A 16 -7.21 -4.28 14.50
N ALA A 17 -7.89 -3.15 14.65
CA ALA A 17 -8.44 -2.32 13.57
C ALA A 17 -7.44 -1.93 12.46
N GLY A 18 -6.14 -1.91 12.77
CA GLY A 18 -5.07 -1.59 11.81
C GLY A 18 -5.02 -2.52 10.58
N GLU A 19 -5.45 -3.78 10.70
CA GLU A 19 -5.43 -4.75 9.58
C GLU A 19 -6.57 -4.55 8.56
N PHE A 20 -7.64 -3.84 8.91
CA PHE A 20 -8.83 -3.71 8.05
C PHE A 20 -9.06 -2.30 7.54
N TYR A 21 -8.69 -1.30 8.35
CA TYR A 21 -9.06 0.08 8.12
C TYR A 21 -8.05 1.04 8.76
N THR A 22 -7.49 1.92 7.94
CA THR A 22 -6.72 3.06 8.41
C THR A 22 -7.70 4.18 8.81
N PRO A 23 -7.71 4.64 10.08
CA PRO A 23 -8.62 5.70 10.52
C PRO A 23 -8.59 6.91 9.59
N GLN A 24 -9.75 7.49 9.28
CA GLN A 24 -9.89 8.56 8.29
C GLN A 24 -8.84 9.68 8.47
N THR A 25 -8.66 10.17 9.69
CA THR A 25 -7.73 11.27 9.97
C THR A 25 -6.30 10.91 9.55
N ILE A 26 -5.89 9.68 9.84
CA ILE A 26 -4.57 9.17 9.46
C ILE A 26 -4.48 8.98 7.95
N SER A 27 -5.51 8.40 7.33
CA SER A 27 -5.60 8.26 5.87
C SER A 27 -5.50 9.61 5.14
N THR A 28 -6.10 10.66 5.70
CA THR A 28 -6.00 12.03 5.16
C THR A 28 -4.58 12.56 5.23
N ILE A 29 -3.88 12.34 6.34
CA ILE A 29 -2.48 12.79 6.50
C ILE A 29 -1.60 12.07 5.48
N LEU A 30 -1.63 10.73 5.45
CA LEU A 30 -0.83 9.94 4.52
C LEU A 30 -1.09 10.32 3.05
N SER A 31 -2.37 10.36 2.66
CA SER A 31 -2.76 10.72 1.29
C SER A 31 -2.36 12.15 0.92
N ARG A 32 -2.41 13.10 1.85
CA ARG A 32 -1.91 14.45 1.59
C ARG A 32 -0.39 14.48 1.42
N ILE A 33 0.36 13.72 2.22
CA ILE A 33 1.82 13.65 2.11
C ILE A 33 2.23 13.11 0.73
N VAL A 34 1.69 11.95 0.32
CA VAL A 34 2.13 11.30 -0.93
C VAL A 34 1.69 12.03 -2.20
N THR A 35 0.77 13.00 -2.09
CA THR A 35 0.32 13.81 -3.22
C THR A 35 1.11 15.09 -3.38
N LEU A 36 2.03 15.42 -2.47
CA LEU A 36 2.92 16.57 -2.60
C LEU A 36 4.07 16.29 -3.57
N ASP A 37 4.62 17.35 -4.16
CA ASP A 37 5.94 17.31 -4.78
C ASP A 37 7.01 17.14 -3.70
N SER A 38 7.73 16.03 -3.69
CA SER A 38 8.77 15.75 -2.68
C SER A 38 10.02 16.59 -2.89
N GLN A 39 10.31 17.03 -4.12
CA GLN A 39 11.47 17.88 -4.42
C GLN A 39 11.18 19.34 -4.11
N GLU A 40 9.94 19.79 -4.34
CA GLU A 40 9.53 21.16 -4.06
C GLU A 40 8.15 21.23 -3.39
N PRO A 41 8.01 20.83 -2.10
CA PRO A 41 6.71 20.76 -1.42
C PRO A 41 5.93 22.07 -1.38
N ALA A 42 6.63 23.21 -1.50
CA ALA A 42 6.04 24.54 -1.57
C ALA A 42 5.17 24.76 -2.82
N THR A 43 5.42 24.01 -3.91
CA THR A 43 4.58 24.02 -5.12
C THR A 43 3.23 23.34 -4.91
N GLY A 44 3.08 22.62 -3.79
CA GLY A 44 1.85 21.97 -3.38
C GLY A 44 1.68 20.57 -3.97
N LYS A 45 0.44 20.25 -4.33
CA LYS A 45 0.07 18.91 -4.80
C LYS A 45 0.50 18.71 -6.26
N LYS A 46 1.05 17.53 -6.55
CA LYS A 46 1.25 17.05 -7.92
C LYS A 46 -0.09 17.05 -8.68
N LYS A 47 -0.05 17.39 -9.97
CA LYS A 47 -1.26 17.38 -10.82
C LYS A 47 -1.69 15.98 -11.23
N LYS A 48 -0.75 15.04 -11.28
CA LYS A 48 -0.97 13.67 -11.72
C LYS A 48 0.01 12.73 -11.02
N LEU A 49 -0.47 11.55 -10.68
CA LEU A 49 0.33 10.38 -10.31
C LEU A 49 0.10 9.31 -11.39
N ASN A 50 1.15 8.77 -11.99
CA ASN A 50 1.04 7.70 -12.98
C ASN A 50 0.74 6.37 -12.29
N CYS A 51 1.38 6.09 -11.16
CA CYS A 51 1.14 4.90 -10.34
C CYS A 51 0.99 5.24 -8.85
N VAL A 52 0.01 4.62 -8.21
CA VAL A 52 -0.12 4.55 -6.74
C VAL A 52 -0.12 3.09 -6.30
N LEU A 53 0.66 2.73 -5.28
CA LEU A 53 0.74 1.38 -4.73
C LEU A 53 0.37 1.37 -3.23
N ASP A 54 -0.41 0.38 -2.82
CA ASP A 54 -0.56 -0.05 -1.43
C ASP A 54 -0.43 -1.58 -1.33
N PHE A 55 0.71 -2.04 -0.82
CA PHE A 55 1.02 -3.47 -0.77
C PHE A 55 0.38 -4.19 0.42
N ALA A 56 -0.38 -3.50 1.27
CA ALA A 56 -1.15 -4.09 2.38
C ALA A 56 -2.49 -3.37 2.49
N CYS A 57 -3.24 -3.35 1.39
CA CYS A 57 -4.25 -2.33 1.14
C CYS A 57 -5.51 -2.47 2.00
N GLY A 58 -5.70 -3.59 2.68
CA GLY A 58 -6.91 -3.85 3.44
C GLY A 58 -8.13 -3.64 2.56
N SER A 59 -9.11 -2.89 3.04
CA SER A 59 -10.33 -2.52 2.30
C SER A 59 -10.12 -1.59 1.09
N GLY A 60 -8.89 -1.19 0.77
CA GLY A 60 -8.58 -0.23 -0.29
C GLY A 60 -8.94 1.23 0.05
N SER A 61 -9.40 1.51 1.27
CA SER A 61 -9.87 2.84 1.68
C SER A 61 -8.74 3.90 1.69
N LEU A 62 -7.50 3.50 1.94
CA LEU A 62 -6.34 4.39 1.88
C LEU A 62 -6.03 4.81 0.43
N LEU A 63 -6.04 3.85 -0.50
CA LEU A 63 -5.91 4.11 -1.95
C LEU A 63 -7.03 5.04 -2.46
N LEU A 64 -8.27 4.81 -2.03
CA LEU A 64 -9.39 5.70 -2.38
C LEU A 64 -9.23 7.11 -1.83
N ASN A 65 -8.63 7.26 -0.63
CA ASN A 65 -8.28 8.58 -0.11
C ASN A 65 -7.25 9.29 -0.98
N VAL A 66 -6.21 8.59 -1.45
CA VAL A 66 -5.25 9.17 -2.42
C VAL A 66 -5.96 9.62 -3.69
N ARG A 67 -6.86 8.80 -4.24
CA ARG A 67 -7.70 9.17 -5.39
C ARG A 67 -8.55 10.41 -5.12
N HIS A 68 -9.15 10.51 -3.94
CA HIS A 68 -9.91 11.69 -3.55
C HIS A 68 -9.04 12.96 -3.52
N GLN A 69 -7.81 12.86 -3.01
CA GLN A 69 -6.87 14.00 -2.98
C GLN A 69 -6.43 14.47 -4.38
N MET A 70 -6.36 13.54 -5.35
CA MET A 70 -5.92 13.78 -6.73
C MET A 70 -7.06 14.09 -7.70
N GLY A 71 -8.31 13.75 -7.35
CA GLY A 71 -9.49 13.87 -8.20
C GLY A 71 -9.67 12.72 -9.19
N PRO A 72 -10.81 12.66 -9.91
CA PRO A 72 -11.22 11.50 -10.71
C PRO A 72 -10.26 11.06 -11.82
N HIS A 73 -9.41 11.97 -12.31
CA HIS A 73 -8.46 11.73 -13.41
C HIS A 73 -7.00 12.00 -13.01
N GLY A 74 -6.75 12.19 -11.72
CA GLY A 74 -5.41 12.53 -11.23
C GLY A 74 -4.50 11.33 -11.03
N ILE A 75 -4.99 10.10 -11.20
CA ILE A 75 -4.21 8.85 -11.09
C ILE A 75 -4.32 8.06 -12.38
N GLY A 76 -3.17 7.58 -12.89
CA GLY A 76 -3.10 6.68 -14.04
C GLY A 76 -3.50 5.25 -13.72
N MET A 77 -2.85 4.65 -12.72
CA MET A 77 -3.12 3.27 -12.28
C MET A 77 -2.98 3.13 -10.76
N ILE A 78 -3.88 2.36 -10.16
CA ILE A 78 -3.91 2.03 -8.74
C ILE A 78 -3.58 0.54 -8.55
N TYR A 79 -2.54 0.24 -7.79
CA TYR A 79 -2.16 -1.12 -7.44
C TYR A 79 -2.39 -1.37 -5.95
N GLY A 80 -3.02 -2.50 -5.62
CA GLY A 80 -3.23 -2.94 -4.24
C GLY A 80 -2.84 -4.40 -4.07
N GLN A 81 -2.34 -4.78 -2.91
CA GLN A 81 -2.16 -6.18 -2.53
C GLN A 81 -2.77 -6.43 -1.15
N GLU A 82 -3.50 -7.52 -1.01
CA GLU A 82 -4.14 -7.93 0.24
C GLU A 82 -4.08 -9.46 0.41
N LYS A 83 -3.62 -9.90 1.57
CA LYS A 83 -3.45 -11.33 1.88
C LYS A 83 -4.76 -12.02 2.24
N ASN A 84 -5.69 -11.33 2.89
CA ASN A 84 -6.95 -11.92 3.30
C ASN A 84 -7.98 -11.87 2.17
N ILE A 85 -8.45 -13.02 1.70
CA ILE A 85 -9.41 -13.10 0.59
C ILE A 85 -10.71 -12.30 0.81
N THR A 86 -11.23 -12.23 2.04
CA THR A 86 -12.44 -11.46 2.34
C THR A 86 -12.17 -9.96 2.18
N THR A 87 -11.06 -9.49 2.74
CA THR A 87 -10.64 -8.09 2.67
C THR A 87 -10.23 -7.69 1.24
N TYR A 88 -9.60 -8.60 0.50
CA TYR A 88 -9.29 -8.45 -0.92
C TYR A 88 -10.56 -8.23 -1.76
N ASN A 89 -11.58 -9.08 -1.57
CA ASN A 89 -12.86 -8.93 -2.27
C ASN A 89 -13.54 -7.61 -1.91
N LEU A 90 -13.46 -7.22 -0.63
CA LEU A 90 -13.95 -5.92 -0.18
C LEU A 90 -13.22 -4.77 -0.87
N ALA A 91 -11.90 -4.81 -1.01
CA ALA A 91 -11.13 -3.77 -1.70
C ALA A 91 -11.59 -3.59 -3.14
N ARG A 92 -11.77 -4.68 -3.88
CA ARG A 92 -12.25 -4.64 -5.27
C ARG A 92 -13.66 -4.07 -5.36
N MET A 93 -14.58 -4.52 -4.51
CA MET A 93 -15.93 -3.95 -4.43
C MET A 93 -15.90 -2.45 -4.10
N ASN A 94 -15.04 -2.05 -3.16
CA ASN A 94 -14.91 -0.68 -2.71
C ASN A 94 -14.43 0.24 -3.84
N MET A 95 -13.47 -0.20 -4.66
CA MET A 95 -13.01 0.51 -5.86
C MET A 95 -14.16 0.75 -6.85
N LEU A 96 -14.89 -0.31 -7.20
CA LEU A 96 -15.99 -0.24 -8.17
C LEU A 96 -17.15 0.63 -7.67
N LEU A 97 -17.52 0.51 -6.38
CA LEU A 97 -18.59 1.30 -5.77
C LEU A 97 -18.26 2.79 -5.68
N HIS A 98 -16.97 3.14 -5.62
CA HIS A 98 -16.50 4.52 -5.69
C HIS A 98 -16.21 4.98 -7.13
N GLY A 99 -16.59 4.20 -8.13
CA GLY A 99 -16.50 4.56 -9.54
C GLY A 99 -15.07 4.60 -10.08
N VAL A 100 -14.16 3.80 -9.54
CA VAL A 100 -12.88 3.49 -10.19
C VAL A 100 -13.17 2.44 -11.27
N LYS A 101 -12.75 2.66 -12.51
CA LYS A 101 -12.98 1.68 -13.59
C LYS A 101 -12.06 0.48 -13.41
N ASP A 102 -12.50 -0.70 -13.81
CA ASP A 102 -11.69 -1.93 -13.75
C ASP A 102 -10.35 -1.81 -14.50
N SER A 103 -10.27 -0.93 -15.51
CA SER A 103 -9.02 -0.62 -16.23
C SER A 103 -8.06 0.34 -15.50
N GLU A 104 -8.48 0.92 -14.38
CA GLU A 104 -7.74 1.95 -13.62
C GLU A 104 -7.16 1.39 -12.31
N PHE A 105 -7.44 0.13 -11.97
CA PHE A 105 -6.88 -0.52 -10.78
C PHE A 105 -6.62 -2.02 -10.96
N GLU A 106 -5.66 -2.55 -10.20
CA GLU A 106 -5.39 -3.98 -10.06
C GLU A 106 -5.17 -4.27 -8.56
N ILE A 107 -6.08 -5.03 -7.95
CA ILE A 107 -5.87 -5.56 -6.59
C ILE A 107 -5.45 -7.03 -6.75
N TYR A 108 -4.38 -7.42 -6.07
CA TYR A 108 -3.88 -8.79 -6.04
C TYR A 108 -4.16 -9.46 -4.68
N HIS A 109 -4.53 -10.73 -4.72
CA HIS A 109 -4.73 -11.55 -3.53
C HIS A 109 -3.48 -12.39 -3.28
N GLY A 110 -2.69 -12.03 -2.28
CA GLY A 110 -1.46 -12.75 -1.93
C GLY A 110 -0.66 -12.08 -0.81
N ASP A 111 0.42 -12.71 -0.39
CA ASP A 111 1.28 -12.23 0.69
C ASP A 111 2.44 -11.39 0.14
N SER A 112 2.45 -10.11 0.52
CA SER A 112 3.44 -9.13 0.05
C SER A 112 4.86 -9.51 0.47
N LEU A 113 5.05 -10.26 1.57
CA LEU A 113 6.36 -10.72 1.99
C LEU A 113 6.87 -11.88 1.11
N THR A 114 5.98 -12.72 0.55
CA THR A 114 6.36 -13.81 -0.35
C THR A 114 6.55 -13.37 -1.80
N ASN A 115 6.06 -12.18 -2.17
CA ASN A 115 6.23 -11.57 -3.51
C ASN A 115 5.77 -12.45 -4.67
N ASP A 116 4.61 -13.08 -4.52
CA ASP A 116 3.99 -13.96 -5.50
C ASP A 116 3.29 -13.21 -6.66
N TRP A 117 3.15 -11.89 -6.56
CA TRP A 117 2.58 -11.08 -7.62
C TRP A 117 3.60 -10.81 -8.73
N ASP A 118 3.36 -11.34 -9.93
CA ASP A 118 4.22 -11.14 -11.12
C ASP A 118 4.58 -9.67 -11.41
N ARG A 119 3.68 -8.73 -11.07
CA ARG A 119 3.93 -7.28 -11.19
C ARG A 119 5.07 -6.78 -10.30
N LEU A 120 5.25 -7.41 -9.15
CA LEU A 120 6.20 -7.04 -8.10
C LEU A 120 7.40 -8.01 -8.03
N SER A 121 7.37 -9.14 -8.74
CA SER A 121 8.46 -10.12 -8.79
C SER A 121 9.37 -10.00 -10.02
N GLU A 122 9.18 -8.94 -10.84
CA GLU A 122 10.01 -8.68 -12.01
C GLU A 122 11.50 -8.49 -11.64
N MET A 123 12.34 -9.41 -12.13
CA MET A 123 13.78 -9.44 -11.86
C MET A 123 14.56 -8.48 -12.74
N ASN A 124 14.03 -8.07 -13.89
CA ASN A 124 14.67 -7.09 -14.76
C ASN A 124 14.45 -5.67 -14.20
N PRO A 125 15.51 -4.98 -13.72
CA PRO A 125 15.35 -3.66 -13.10
C PRO A 125 14.74 -2.61 -14.03
N ALA A 126 14.89 -2.76 -15.35
CA ALA A 126 14.33 -1.85 -16.35
C ALA A 126 12.81 -2.01 -16.55
N LYS A 127 12.23 -3.14 -16.13
CA LYS A 127 10.80 -3.44 -16.23
C LYS A 127 10.06 -3.38 -14.89
N LYS A 128 10.82 -3.25 -13.79
CA LYS A 128 10.29 -3.16 -12.44
C LYS A 128 9.25 -2.04 -12.33
N LEU A 129 8.14 -2.33 -11.65
CA LEU A 129 7.16 -1.32 -11.29
C LEU A 129 7.81 -0.22 -10.43
N LYS A 130 7.63 1.04 -10.83
CA LYS A 130 8.00 2.22 -10.04
C LYS A 130 6.76 3.09 -9.88
N CYS A 131 6.45 3.44 -8.64
CA CYS A 131 5.24 4.20 -8.32
C CYS A 131 5.55 5.58 -7.75
N ASP A 132 4.75 6.56 -8.19
CA ASP A 132 4.90 7.96 -7.79
C ASP A 132 4.42 8.19 -6.36
N ALA A 133 3.52 7.32 -5.88
CA ALA A 133 3.09 7.27 -4.49
C ALA A 133 3.04 5.83 -4.00
N VAL A 134 3.59 5.60 -2.80
CA VAL A 134 3.43 4.34 -2.07
C VAL A 134 2.82 4.67 -0.70
N VAL A 135 1.67 4.09 -0.39
CA VAL A 135 1.00 4.24 0.91
C VAL A 135 0.81 2.88 1.53
N ALA A 136 0.96 2.76 2.85
CA ALA A 136 0.67 1.49 3.51
C ALA A 136 0.35 1.67 5.00
N ASN A 137 -0.53 0.79 5.48
CA ASN A 137 -0.75 0.56 6.91
C ASN A 137 -0.66 -0.96 7.16
N PRO A 138 0.56 -1.54 7.13
CA PRO A 138 0.74 -2.98 7.27
C PRO A 138 0.37 -3.47 8.68
N PRO A 139 0.17 -4.79 8.88
CA PRO A 139 -0.01 -5.36 10.22
C PRO A 139 1.20 -5.08 11.12
N PHE A 140 0.96 -4.51 12.30
CA PHE A 140 2.02 -4.15 13.24
C PHE A 140 2.59 -5.37 13.95
N SER A 141 3.92 -5.42 14.10
CA SER A 141 4.62 -6.51 14.79
C SER A 141 4.23 -7.90 14.26
N TYR A 142 4.02 -7.99 12.94
CA TYR A 142 3.63 -9.23 12.29
C TYR A 142 4.75 -10.25 12.44
N ARG A 143 4.45 -11.39 13.07
CA ARG A 143 5.39 -12.50 13.18
C ARG A 143 5.48 -13.20 11.84
N TRP A 144 6.70 -13.49 11.42
CA TRP A 144 6.98 -14.05 10.11
C TRP A 144 8.16 -15.02 10.16
N GLU A 145 8.30 -15.82 9.11
CA GLU A 145 9.31 -16.87 8.98
C GLU A 145 10.23 -16.57 7.80
N PRO A 146 11.19 -15.64 7.94
CA PRO A 146 12.18 -15.39 6.90
C PRO A 146 13.06 -16.63 6.67
N THR A 147 13.27 -16.94 5.40
CA THR A 147 14.23 -17.94 4.93
C THR A 147 15.57 -17.28 4.61
N GLU A 148 16.65 -18.05 4.53
CA GLU A 148 17.95 -17.52 4.07
C GLU A 148 17.85 -16.97 2.64
N ALA A 149 17.06 -17.62 1.78
CA ALA A 149 16.82 -17.17 0.41
C ALA A 149 16.17 -15.78 0.34
N LEU A 150 15.29 -15.42 1.30
CA LEU A 150 14.74 -14.07 1.40
C LEU A 150 15.82 -13.02 1.67
N GLY A 151 16.96 -13.39 2.27
CA GLY A 151 18.08 -12.48 2.47
C GLY A 151 18.73 -12.01 1.16
N GLU A 152 18.59 -12.80 0.09
CA GLU A 152 19.11 -12.50 -1.24
C GLU A 152 18.07 -11.88 -2.18
N ASP A 153 16.82 -11.74 -1.72
CA ASP A 153 15.74 -11.05 -2.44
C ASP A 153 16.11 -9.59 -2.71
N PHE A 154 15.84 -9.08 -3.91
CA PHE A 154 16.17 -7.71 -4.31
C PHE A 154 15.56 -6.61 -3.43
N ARG A 155 14.53 -6.93 -2.63
CA ARG A 155 13.91 -6.02 -1.67
C ARG A 155 14.72 -5.90 -0.37
N PHE A 156 15.45 -6.94 0.00
CA PHE A 156 16.10 -7.06 1.32
C PHE A 156 17.62 -7.16 1.24
N LYS A 157 18.16 -7.61 0.11
CA LYS A 157 19.60 -7.76 -0.12
C LYS A 157 20.32 -6.43 0.12
N GLY A 158 21.33 -6.47 0.99
CA GLY A 158 22.12 -5.31 1.40
C GLY A 158 21.59 -4.56 2.63
N TYR A 159 20.37 -4.82 3.08
CA TYR A 159 19.78 -4.23 4.30
C TYR A 159 19.69 -5.22 5.46
N GLY A 160 19.71 -6.53 5.16
CA GLY A 160 19.44 -7.58 6.13
C GLY A 160 17.94 -7.86 6.27
N LEU A 161 17.60 -8.84 7.12
CA LEU A 161 16.22 -9.27 7.32
C LEU A 161 15.68 -8.74 8.67
N ALA A 162 14.41 -8.33 8.66
CA ALA A 162 13.71 -7.97 9.90
C ALA A 162 13.63 -9.18 10.86
N PRO A 163 13.57 -8.97 12.19
CA PRO A 163 13.48 -10.07 13.15
C PRO A 163 12.19 -10.87 12.96
N LYS A 164 12.23 -12.18 13.24
CA LYS A 164 11.05 -13.08 13.13
C LYS A 164 9.83 -12.60 13.94
N SER A 165 10.08 -11.87 15.03
CA SER A 165 9.05 -11.31 15.89
C SER A 165 8.32 -10.10 15.31
N ALA A 166 8.86 -9.45 14.28
CA ALA A 166 8.34 -8.18 13.74
C ALA A 166 8.80 -7.94 12.29
N ALA A 167 7.88 -8.05 11.33
CA ALA A 167 8.11 -7.83 9.90
C ALA A 167 8.05 -6.35 9.47
N ASP A 168 7.91 -5.42 10.41
CA ASP A 168 7.68 -3.98 10.18
C ASP A 168 8.71 -3.36 9.22
N PHE A 169 10.00 -3.66 9.41
CA PHE A 169 11.07 -3.23 8.51
C PHE A 169 11.05 -3.93 7.13
N ALA A 170 10.58 -5.18 7.06
CA ALA A 170 10.43 -5.87 5.78
C ALA A 170 9.33 -5.20 4.94
N PHE A 171 8.23 -4.78 5.54
CA PHE A 171 7.19 -3.99 4.86
C PHE A 171 7.71 -2.61 4.41
N LEU A 172 8.51 -1.94 5.24
CA LEU A 172 9.15 -0.67 4.85
C LEU A 172 10.02 -0.84 3.60
N LEU A 173 10.91 -1.84 3.60
CA LEU A 173 11.80 -2.10 2.48
C LEU A 173 11.06 -2.57 1.23
N HIS A 174 9.99 -3.36 1.41
CA HIS A 174 9.11 -3.76 0.30
C HIS A 174 8.53 -2.53 -0.41
N GLY A 175 7.90 -1.61 0.33
CA GLY A 175 7.34 -0.40 -0.26
C GLY A 175 8.41 0.50 -0.88
N PHE A 176 9.54 0.66 -0.20
CA PHE A 176 10.66 1.47 -0.68
C PHE A 176 11.23 0.94 -1.99
N HIS A 177 11.29 -0.38 -2.17
CA HIS A 177 11.81 -1.00 -3.38
C HIS A 177 11.02 -0.61 -4.66
N PHE A 178 9.71 -0.39 -4.56
CA PHE A 178 8.84 -0.02 -5.68
C PHE A 178 8.58 1.49 -5.77
N LEU A 179 9.24 2.30 -4.95
CA LEU A 179 9.15 3.75 -5.02
C LEU A 179 9.90 4.28 -6.26
N GLY A 180 9.25 5.17 -7.00
CA GLY A 180 9.89 5.89 -8.10
C GLY A 180 10.93 6.90 -7.60
N ASP A 181 11.83 7.32 -8.48
CA ASP A 181 12.96 8.19 -8.11
C ASP A 181 12.48 9.55 -7.56
N GLU A 182 11.36 10.05 -8.09
CA GLU A 182 10.66 11.26 -7.63
C GLU A 182 9.39 10.94 -6.81
N GLY A 183 9.27 9.70 -6.36
CA GLY A 183 8.11 9.19 -5.64
C GLY A 183 8.09 9.62 -4.17
N THR A 184 6.90 9.60 -3.57
CA THR A 184 6.73 9.83 -2.13
C THR A 184 6.09 8.61 -1.48
N MET A 185 6.74 8.06 -0.45
CA MET A 185 6.20 6.96 0.36
C MET A 185 5.72 7.47 1.72
N ALA A 186 4.56 7.01 2.17
CA ALA A 186 4.08 7.23 3.53
C ALA A 186 3.54 5.92 4.13
N ILE A 187 4.15 5.47 5.22
CA ILE A 187 3.85 4.19 5.88
C ILE A 187 3.64 4.41 7.39
N ILE A 188 2.71 3.67 7.98
CA ILE A 188 2.50 3.66 9.44
C ILE A 188 3.17 2.42 10.03
N LEU A 189 3.97 2.61 11.07
CA LEU A 189 4.63 1.54 11.84
C LEU A 189 4.51 1.84 13.34
N PRO A 190 4.57 0.83 14.23
CA PRO A 190 4.58 1.05 15.68
C PRO A 190 5.88 1.74 16.13
N HIS A 191 5.80 2.46 17.26
CA HIS A 191 7.00 2.90 17.97
C HIS A 191 7.72 1.66 18.53
N CYS A 192 9.00 1.51 18.20
CA CYS A 192 9.85 0.39 18.61
C CYS A 192 9.98 0.26 20.14
#